data_AF-A0A9D2MFU3-F1
#
_entry.id   AF-A0A9D2MFU3-F1
#
_cell.length_a   1.000
_cell.length_b   1.000
_cell.length_c   1.000
_cell.angle_alpha   90.00
_cell.angle_beta   90.00
_cell.angle_gamma   90.00
#
_symmetry.space_group_name_H-M   'P 1'
#
loop_
_entity.id
_entity.type
_entity.pdbx_description
1 polymer ?
#
loop_
_entity_poly.entity_id
_entity_poly.type
_entity_poly.pdbx_seq_one_letter_code
_entity_poly.pdbx_strand_id
1 'polypeptide(L)'
;MPKKKGIQFNSISEAEAQDYLARNNNYFKLASYRKNYPKFTDGPKQGQYENLDFAYLIELARIDVEVRHILLKMCLDIEHFLKVRLIKAVENNVFSPSSSEDGYQIVTDFLTDTGTSDFESRASHISKRSGSIARKIRQNRMNPYCEGLMAKYKSEMPVWVFVEVISFGDLVELIAFYAEKTGLPLPVDLKSVDRVRQIRNAAAHNSCIINDLNTTQKSSAPPFITQFAARAGIGETMRRKKLSNQRINQITHLLYCLRPGGHK
;
A
#
# COMPACT_ATOMS: atom_id res chain seq x y z
N MET A 1 -28.19 -17.71 7.33
CA MET A 1 -27.84 -19.02 6.77
C MET A 1 -27.46 -18.88 5.29
N PRO A 2 -26.28 -19.36 4.87
CA PRO A 2 -25.77 -19.27 3.50
C PRO A 2 -26.79 -19.65 2.41
N LYS A 3 -27.59 -20.72 2.65
CA LYS A 3 -28.65 -21.18 1.74
C LYS A 3 -29.74 -20.15 1.44
N LYS A 4 -30.15 -19.35 2.43
CA LYS A 4 -31.14 -18.26 2.22
C LYS A 4 -30.64 -17.18 1.26
N LYS A 5 -29.33 -17.14 0.97
CA LYS A 5 -28.70 -16.24 0.01
C LYS A 5 -28.36 -16.92 -1.32
N GLY A 6 -28.82 -18.15 -1.56
CA GLY A 6 -28.53 -18.94 -2.76
C GLY A 6 -27.13 -19.55 -2.82
N ILE A 7 -26.42 -19.63 -1.68
CA ILE A 7 -25.09 -20.26 -1.64
C ILE A 7 -25.26 -21.78 -1.60
N GLN A 8 -24.60 -22.45 -2.54
CA GLN A 8 -24.65 -23.89 -2.78
C GLN A 8 -23.56 -24.63 -1.97
N PHE A 9 -23.75 -25.94 -1.81
CA PHE A 9 -22.87 -26.86 -1.07
C PHE A 9 -22.65 -28.13 -1.92
N ASN A 10 -22.36 -27.95 -3.21
CA ASN A 10 -22.19 -29.04 -4.16
C ASN A 10 -20.76 -29.61 -4.09
N SER A 11 -19.77 -28.74 -3.83
CA SER A 11 -18.35 -29.12 -3.78
C SER A 11 -17.80 -29.34 -2.37
N ILE A 12 -18.62 -29.05 -1.34
CA ILE A 12 -18.28 -29.25 0.07
C ILE A 12 -19.57 -29.49 0.85
N SER A 13 -19.55 -30.45 1.79
CA SER A 13 -20.70 -30.69 2.66
C SER A 13 -20.89 -29.59 3.70
N GLU A 14 -22.10 -29.50 4.27
CA GLU A 14 -22.37 -28.54 5.34
C GLU A 14 -21.58 -28.84 6.62
N ALA A 15 -21.34 -30.11 6.92
CA ALA A 15 -20.50 -30.52 8.05
C ALA A 15 -19.06 -30.05 7.87
N GLU A 16 -18.47 -30.27 6.70
CA GLU A 16 -17.12 -29.79 6.38
C GLU A 16 -17.04 -28.26 6.38
N ALA A 17 -18.07 -27.57 5.88
CA ALA A 17 -18.14 -26.12 5.91
C ALA A 17 -18.23 -25.57 7.35
N GLN A 18 -19.00 -26.21 8.24
CA GLN A 18 -19.07 -25.85 9.66
C GLN A 18 -17.73 -26.06 10.35
N ASP A 19 -17.11 -27.20 10.11
CA ASP A 19 -15.80 -27.54 10.68
C ASP A 19 -14.70 -26.58 10.19
N TYR A 20 -14.72 -26.22 8.90
CA TYR A 20 -13.84 -25.18 8.35
C TYR A 20 -14.03 -23.85 9.08
N LEU A 21 -15.27 -23.42 9.32
CA LEU A 21 -15.55 -22.16 10.01
C LEU A 21 -15.14 -22.19 11.48
N ALA A 22 -15.34 -23.32 12.16
CA ALA A 22 -14.91 -23.53 13.54
C ALA A 22 -13.39 -23.44 13.67
N ARG A 23 -12.65 -23.99 12.70
CA ARG A 23 -11.19 -23.96 12.68
C ARG A 23 -10.60 -22.61 12.25
N ASN A 24 -11.28 -21.86 11.39
CA ASN A 24 -10.70 -20.66 10.75
C ASN A 24 -11.21 -19.31 11.29
N ASN A 25 -12.06 -19.27 12.32
CA ASN A 25 -12.53 -18.10 13.10
C ASN A 25 -12.95 -16.83 12.31
N ASN A 26 -13.08 -16.87 10.98
CA ASN A 26 -13.20 -15.68 10.15
C ASN A 26 -14.25 -15.79 9.05
N TYR A 27 -15.48 -16.11 9.46
CA TYR A 27 -16.64 -16.07 8.56
C TYR A 27 -16.81 -14.69 7.91
N PHE A 28 -16.47 -13.60 8.61
CA PHE A 28 -16.59 -12.25 8.06
C PHE A 28 -15.71 -12.02 6.82
N LYS A 29 -14.43 -12.41 6.85
CA LYS A 29 -13.54 -12.34 5.67
C LYS A 29 -14.03 -13.25 4.56
N LEU A 30 -14.38 -14.49 4.89
CA LEU A 30 -14.89 -15.45 3.91
C LEU A 30 -16.13 -14.92 3.17
N ALA A 31 -17.07 -14.34 3.95
CA ALA A 31 -18.30 -13.74 3.46
C ALA A 31 -18.07 -12.51 2.56
N SER A 32 -16.90 -11.87 2.63
CA SER A 32 -16.58 -10.70 1.82
C SER A 32 -16.35 -11.06 0.33
N TYR A 33 -15.86 -12.27 0.05
CA TYR A 33 -15.59 -12.74 -1.33
C TYR A 33 -16.85 -12.99 -2.13
N ARG A 34 -18.01 -13.14 -1.48
CA ARG A 34 -19.32 -13.23 -2.14
C ARG A 34 -19.62 -12.02 -3.04
N LYS A 35 -19.00 -10.86 -2.73
CA LYS A 35 -19.13 -9.66 -3.58
C LYS A 35 -18.60 -9.87 -4.99
N ASN A 36 -17.75 -10.86 -5.24
CA ASN A 36 -17.26 -11.20 -6.58
C ASN A 36 -18.31 -11.89 -7.47
N TYR A 37 -19.45 -12.28 -6.90
CA TYR A 37 -20.47 -13.05 -7.60
C TYR A 37 -21.69 -12.18 -7.90
N PRO A 38 -22.25 -12.29 -9.11
CA PRO A 38 -23.51 -11.64 -9.44
C PRO A 38 -24.66 -12.22 -8.62
N LYS A 39 -25.78 -11.50 -8.63
CA LYS A 39 -27.03 -11.92 -8.02
C LYS A 39 -28.13 -11.85 -9.07
N PHE A 40 -29.13 -12.71 -8.93
CA PHE A 40 -30.34 -12.60 -9.74
C PHE A 40 -31.00 -11.23 -9.51
N THR A 41 -31.28 -10.53 -10.62
CA THR A 41 -31.87 -9.19 -10.62
C THR A 41 -33.39 -9.23 -10.55
N ASP A 42 -34.00 -10.34 -10.95
CA ASP A 42 -35.43 -10.57 -11.07
C ASP A 42 -35.82 -12.04 -10.76
N GLY A 43 -37.12 -12.30 -10.78
CA GLY A 43 -37.70 -13.64 -10.58
C GLY A 43 -37.67 -14.16 -9.14
N PRO A 44 -38.05 -15.44 -8.92
CA PRO A 44 -38.21 -16.02 -7.58
C PRO A 44 -36.91 -16.09 -6.75
N LYS A 45 -35.75 -15.99 -7.42
CA LYS A 45 -34.42 -16.03 -6.80
C LYS A 45 -33.82 -14.63 -6.62
N GLN A 46 -34.57 -13.55 -6.87
CA GLN A 46 -34.07 -12.18 -6.78
C GLN A 46 -33.29 -11.93 -5.47
N GLY A 47 -32.10 -11.34 -5.61
CA GLY A 47 -31.21 -11.03 -4.49
C GLY A 47 -30.36 -12.19 -3.96
N GLN A 48 -30.59 -13.42 -4.44
CA GLN A 48 -29.72 -14.58 -4.20
C GLN A 48 -28.53 -14.57 -5.15
N TYR A 49 -27.40 -15.15 -4.72
CA TYR A 49 -26.21 -15.27 -5.56
C TYR A 49 -26.40 -16.27 -6.69
N GLU A 50 -25.87 -15.94 -7.85
CA GLU A 50 -25.83 -16.83 -9.01
C GLU A 50 -24.53 -17.65 -8.98
N ASN A 51 -24.65 -18.98 -9.13
CA ASN A 51 -23.53 -19.92 -9.26
C ASN A 51 -22.44 -19.80 -8.18
N LEU A 52 -22.84 -19.51 -6.94
CA LEU A 52 -21.92 -19.39 -5.81
C LEU A 52 -21.97 -20.64 -4.91
N ASP A 53 -20.90 -21.40 -4.90
CA ASP A 53 -20.66 -22.50 -3.96
C ASP A 53 -19.84 -22.03 -2.74
N PHE A 54 -20.10 -22.60 -1.56
CA PHE A 54 -19.34 -22.31 -0.35
C PHE A 54 -17.84 -22.68 -0.51
N ALA A 55 -17.53 -23.77 -1.21
CA ALA A 55 -16.14 -24.18 -1.48
C ALA A 55 -15.38 -23.10 -2.24
N TYR A 56 -16.02 -22.37 -3.17
CA TYR A 56 -15.36 -21.30 -3.91
C TYR A 56 -14.96 -20.13 -3.02
N LEU A 57 -15.71 -19.86 -1.93
CA LEU A 57 -15.32 -18.84 -0.96
C LEU A 57 -14.07 -19.26 -0.19
N ILE A 58 -13.94 -20.55 0.15
CA ILE A 58 -12.74 -21.10 0.79
C ILE A 58 -11.54 -20.97 -0.14
N GLU A 59 -11.69 -21.36 -1.41
CA GLU A 59 -10.63 -21.25 -2.40
C GLU A 59 -10.21 -19.80 -2.65
N LEU A 60 -11.17 -18.87 -2.78
CA LEU A 60 -10.84 -17.44 -2.88
C LEU A 60 -10.11 -16.92 -1.64
N ALA A 61 -10.46 -17.38 -0.45
CA ALA A 61 -9.74 -17.00 0.77
C ALA A 61 -8.29 -17.51 0.77
N ARG A 62 -8.04 -18.73 0.26
CA ARG A 62 -6.69 -19.29 0.09
C ARG A 62 -5.89 -18.52 -0.95
N ILE A 63 -6.48 -18.26 -2.12
CA ILE A 63 -5.84 -17.47 -3.19
C ILE A 63 -5.51 -16.05 -2.68
N ASP A 64 -6.41 -15.42 -1.92
CA ASP A 64 -6.16 -14.09 -1.35
C ASP A 64 -4.95 -14.08 -0.42
N VAL A 65 -4.71 -15.15 0.33
CA VAL A 65 -3.51 -15.29 1.18
C VAL A 65 -2.24 -15.30 0.34
N GLU A 66 -2.18 -16.13 -0.69
CA GLU A 66 -1.01 -16.22 -1.57
C GLU A 66 -0.74 -14.91 -2.32
N VAL A 67 -1.80 -14.31 -2.88
CA VAL A 67 -1.72 -12.99 -3.55
C VAL A 67 -1.20 -11.94 -2.57
N ARG A 68 -1.68 -11.94 -1.33
CA ARG A 68 -1.26 -10.97 -0.30
C ARG A 68 0.23 -11.11 0.04
N HIS A 69 0.75 -12.32 0.16
CA HIS A 69 2.18 -12.54 0.42
C HIS A 69 3.06 -12.01 -0.72
N ILE A 70 2.66 -12.28 -1.97
CA ILE A 70 3.37 -11.79 -3.16
C ILE A 70 3.36 -10.25 -3.18
N LEU A 71 2.19 -9.64 -3.02
CA LEU A 71 2.06 -8.18 -3.04
C LEU A 71 2.82 -7.52 -1.88
N LEU A 72 2.81 -8.12 -0.68
CA LEU A 72 3.57 -7.61 0.45
C LEU A 72 5.07 -7.61 0.17
N LYS A 73 5.60 -8.70 -0.39
CA LYS A 73 7.01 -8.78 -0.78
C LYS A 73 7.39 -7.67 -1.77
N MET A 74 6.58 -7.49 -2.80
CA MET A 74 6.77 -6.43 -3.79
C MET A 74 6.73 -5.01 -3.19
N CYS A 75 5.83 -4.77 -2.24
CA CYS A 75 5.78 -3.50 -1.52
C CYS A 75 7.05 -3.24 -0.70
N LEU A 76 7.58 -4.26 -0.02
CA LEU A 76 8.81 -4.15 0.76
C LEU A 76 10.02 -3.86 -0.14
N ASP A 77 10.07 -4.47 -1.32
CA ASP A 77 11.13 -4.20 -2.30
C ASP A 77 11.09 -2.74 -2.79
N ILE A 78 9.89 -2.21 -3.08
CA ILE A 78 9.72 -0.79 -3.45
C ILE A 78 10.13 0.14 -2.30
N GLU A 79 9.68 -0.16 -1.08
CA GLU A 79 10.02 0.63 0.11
C GLU A 79 11.54 0.67 0.32
N HIS A 80 12.21 -0.48 0.22
CA HIS A 80 13.66 -0.58 0.30
C HIS A 80 14.36 0.23 -0.80
N PHE A 81 13.91 0.12 -2.05
CA PHE A 81 14.47 0.88 -3.16
C PHE A 81 14.34 2.40 -2.96
N LEU A 82 13.20 2.86 -2.45
CA LEU A 82 12.96 4.27 -2.13
C LEU A 82 13.93 4.77 -1.05
N LYS A 83 14.17 3.98 0.02
CA LYS A 83 15.16 4.29 1.06
C LYS A 83 16.56 4.44 0.48
N VAL A 84 17.03 3.43 -0.27
CA VAL A 84 18.37 3.42 -0.87
C VAL A 84 18.56 4.62 -1.79
N ARG A 85 17.54 4.97 -2.57
CA ARG A 85 17.60 6.14 -3.46
C ARG A 85 17.67 7.46 -2.72
N LEU A 86 16.86 7.63 -1.67
CA LEU A 86 16.90 8.83 -0.86
C LEU A 86 18.29 8.98 -0.23
N ILE A 87 18.81 7.92 0.39
CA ILE A 87 20.15 7.92 1.01
C ILE A 87 21.22 8.31 -0.02
N LYS A 88 21.23 7.66 -1.19
CA LYS A 88 22.19 7.99 -2.27
C LYS A 88 22.05 9.42 -2.79
N ALA A 89 20.83 9.96 -2.84
CA ALA A 89 20.62 11.33 -3.28
C ALA A 89 21.17 12.33 -2.25
N VAL A 90 21.00 12.05 -0.95
CA VAL A 90 21.58 12.82 0.15
C VAL A 90 23.10 12.73 0.13
N GLU A 91 23.67 11.52 0.11
CA GLU A 91 25.13 11.28 0.11
C GLU A 91 25.84 11.95 -1.07
N ASN A 92 25.25 11.89 -2.27
CA ASN A 92 25.82 12.50 -3.46
C ASN A 92 25.58 14.02 -3.53
N ASN A 93 24.88 14.59 -2.53
CA ASN A 93 24.79 16.03 -2.29
C ASN A 93 24.48 16.82 -3.57
N VAL A 94 23.55 16.28 -4.37
CA VAL A 94 23.47 16.47 -5.84
C VAL A 94 23.42 17.94 -6.29
N PHE A 95 23.12 18.88 -5.38
CA PHE A 95 22.99 20.31 -5.69
C PHE A 95 23.70 21.26 -4.71
N SER A 96 24.37 20.79 -3.65
CA SER A 96 25.10 21.65 -2.72
C SER A 96 26.56 21.18 -2.51
N PRO A 97 27.40 21.27 -3.56
CA PRO A 97 28.81 20.88 -3.50
C PRO A 97 29.66 21.73 -2.54
N SER A 98 29.10 22.80 -1.97
CA SER A 98 29.77 23.72 -1.03
C SER A 98 29.42 23.48 0.45
N SER A 99 28.47 22.59 0.77
CA SER A 99 28.13 22.22 2.14
C SER A 99 28.52 20.77 2.42
N SER A 100 29.22 20.51 3.52
CA SER A 100 29.41 19.15 4.03
C SER A 100 28.05 18.58 4.47
N GLU A 101 27.38 17.83 3.60
CA GLU A 101 26.17 17.10 3.98
C GLU A 101 26.54 15.99 4.97
N ASP A 102 25.94 16.04 6.14
CA ASP A 102 26.19 15.11 7.24
C ASP A 102 25.06 14.09 7.43
N GLY A 103 23.98 14.22 6.64
CA GLY A 103 22.78 13.40 6.72
C GLY A 103 21.83 13.76 7.87
N TYR A 104 22.22 14.66 8.77
CA TYR A 104 21.38 15.13 9.89
C TYR A 104 20.53 16.32 9.48
N GLN A 105 21.09 17.24 8.67
CA GLN A 105 20.41 18.48 8.30
C GLN A 105 19.06 18.22 7.61
N ILE A 106 18.99 17.25 6.69
CA ILE A 106 17.73 16.86 6.05
C ILE A 106 16.65 16.43 7.05
N VAL A 107 17.03 15.67 8.08
CA VAL A 107 16.08 15.18 9.10
C VAL A 107 15.60 16.35 9.95
N THR A 108 16.52 17.22 10.38
CA THR A 108 16.19 18.45 11.10
C THR A 108 15.22 19.32 10.30
N ASP A 109 15.56 19.62 9.05
CA ASP A 109 14.75 20.46 8.16
C ASP A 109 13.36 19.88 7.91
N PHE A 110 13.25 18.56 7.73
CA PHE A 110 11.98 17.88 7.55
C PHE A 110 11.07 17.98 8.79
N LEU A 111 11.66 17.88 9.98
CA LEU A 111 10.96 17.98 11.26
C LEU A 111 10.59 19.44 11.62
N THR A 112 11.38 20.41 11.17
CA THR A 112 11.15 21.84 11.43
C THR A 112 10.49 22.58 10.27
N ASP A 113 10.14 21.88 9.18
CA ASP A 113 9.42 22.38 8.00
C ASP A 113 10.00 23.70 7.46
N THR A 114 11.33 23.79 7.37
CA THR A 114 12.07 25.03 7.03
C THR A 114 11.80 25.54 5.60
N GLY A 115 11.07 24.78 4.78
CA GLY A 115 10.70 25.14 3.39
C GLY A 115 9.37 25.89 3.21
N THR A 116 8.47 25.90 4.19
CA THR A 116 7.17 26.59 4.06
C THR A 116 7.34 28.08 4.36
N SER A 117 6.84 29.00 3.52
CA SER A 117 7.02 30.45 3.73
C SER A 117 6.09 31.05 4.79
N ASP A 118 4.88 30.50 4.93
CA ASP A 118 3.87 30.95 5.90
C ASP A 118 4.16 30.46 7.33
N PHE A 119 4.15 31.39 8.30
CA PHE A 119 4.53 31.12 9.68
C PHE A 119 3.52 30.23 10.43
N GLU A 120 2.22 30.50 10.26
CA GLU A 120 1.17 29.74 10.95
C GLU A 120 1.07 28.30 10.42
N SER A 121 1.15 28.13 9.10
CA SER A 121 1.18 26.82 8.46
C SER A 121 2.41 26.01 8.87
N ARG A 122 3.61 26.63 8.92
CA ARG A 122 4.82 26.01 9.47
C ARG A 122 4.60 25.49 10.90
N ALA A 123 4.17 26.35 11.81
CA ALA A 123 4.01 25.97 13.22
C ALA A 123 3.00 24.83 13.41
N SER A 124 1.90 24.85 12.66
CA SER A 124 0.88 23.79 12.64
C SER A 124 1.42 22.46 12.08
N HIS A 125 2.19 22.49 10.99
CA HIS A 125 2.80 21.30 10.40
C HIS A 125 3.87 20.69 11.30
N ILE A 126 4.77 21.51 11.84
CA ILE A 126 5.83 21.08 12.78
C ILE A 126 5.22 20.39 13.99
N SER A 127 4.24 21.03 14.65
CA SER A 127 3.62 20.47 15.86
C SER A 127 2.94 19.11 15.61
N LYS A 128 2.34 18.91 14.43
CA LYS A 128 1.71 17.64 14.03
C LYS A 128 2.73 16.57 13.62
N ARG A 129 3.62 16.89 12.68
CA ARG A 129 4.60 15.95 12.11
C ARG A 129 5.60 15.49 13.17
N SER A 130 6.29 16.44 13.80
CA SER A 130 7.33 16.14 14.78
C SER A 130 6.77 15.49 16.04
N GLY A 131 5.59 15.92 16.50
CA GLY A 131 4.90 15.26 17.62
C GLY A 131 4.49 13.81 17.30
N SER A 132 4.02 13.54 16.08
CA SER A 132 3.63 12.19 15.64
C SER A 132 4.84 11.27 15.50
N ILE A 133 5.90 11.73 14.83
CA ILE A 133 7.13 10.95 14.62
C ILE A 133 7.83 10.70 15.95
N ALA A 134 7.94 11.71 16.82
CA ALA A 134 8.53 11.54 18.15
C ALA A 134 7.78 10.49 18.99
N ARG A 135 6.45 10.44 18.91
CA ARG A 135 5.64 9.42 19.59
C ARG A 135 5.94 8.01 19.07
N LYS A 136 6.01 7.83 17.75
CA LYS A 136 6.36 6.54 17.11
C LYS A 136 7.76 6.08 17.50
N ILE A 137 8.75 6.99 17.46
CA ILE A 137 10.13 6.71 17.86
C ILE A 137 10.20 6.30 19.33
N ARG A 138 9.46 6.99 20.23
CA ARG A 138 9.39 6.61 21.65
C ARG A 138 8.80 5.23 21.85
N GLN A 139 7.77 4.84 21.10
CA GLN A 139 7.22 3.49 21.13
C GLN A 139 8.25 2.44 20.66
N ASN A 140 9.06 2.79 19.66
CA ASN A 140 10.14 1.94 19.16
C ASN A 140 11.35 1.82 20.11
N ARG A 141 11.50 2.68 21.14
CA ARG A 141 12.57 2.51 22.15
C ARG A 141 12.47 1.22 22.93
N MET A 142 11.25 0.75 23.15
CA MET A 142 10.96 -0.51 23.84
C MET A 142 10.88 -1.70 22.88
N ASN A 143 11.10 -1.47 21.59
CA ASN A 143 11.05 -2.51 20.58
C ASN A 143 12.44 -3.17 20.46
N PRO A 144 12.57 -4.50 20.70
CA PRO A 144 13.86 -5.18 20.68
C PRO A 144 14.56 -5.13 19.32
N TYR A 145 13.80 -4.90 18.23
CA TYR A 145 14.36 -4.77 16.88
C TYR A 145 14.97 -3.39 16.59
N CYS A 146 14.68 -2.38 17.42
CA CYS A 146 15.17 -1.01 17.25
C CYS A 146 16.01 -0.51 18.42
N GLU A 147 16.08 -1.25 19.53
CA GLU A 147 16.74 -0.83 20.77
C GLU A 147 18.20 -0.38 20.55
N GLY A 148 19.00 -1.16 19.81
CA GLY A 148 20.40 -0.82 19.52
C GLY A 148 20.57 0.48 18.73
N LEU A 149 19.70 0.73 17.74
CA LEU A 149 19.70 1.99 16.99
C LEU A 149 19.29 3.16 17.88
N MET A 150 18.27 2.96 18.73
CA MET A 150 17.78 3.98 19.65
C MET A 150 18.81 4.34 20.72
N ALA A 151 19.56 3.37 21.22
CA ALA A 151 20.63 3.59 22.19
C ALA A 151 21.79 4.41 21.61
N LYS A 152 22.15 4.13 20.34
CA LYS A 152 23.26 4.79 19.64
C LYS A 152 22.96 6.23 19.23
N TYR A 153 21.81 6.46 18.59
CA TYR A 153 21.49 7.76 17.96
C TYR A 153 20.55 8.65 18.81
N LYS A 154 19.92 8.11 19.86
CA LYS A 154 19.10 8.86 20.84
C LYS A 154 18.07 9.82 20.22
N SER A 155 18.37 11.11 20.19
CA SER A 155 17.50 12.22 19.77
C SER A 155 17.87 12.83 18.42
N GLU A 156 19.05 12.51 17.88
CA GLU A 156 19.56 13.07 16.62
C GLU A 156 19.93 11.91 15.70
N MET A 157 19.19 11.77 14.61
CA MET A 157 19.33 10.66 13.68
C MET A 157 19.71 11.18 12.31
N PRO A 158 20.78 10.67 11.70
CA PRO A 158 21.03 10.92 10.29
C PRO A 158 20.00 10.16 9.45
N VAL A 159 19.83 10.56 8.19
CA VAL A 159 18.78 10.05 7.29
C VAL A 159 18.80 8.53 7.16
N TRP A 160 19.97 7.89 7.10
CA TRP A 160 20.09 6.42 6.96
C TRP A 160 19.65 5.65 8.20
N VAL A 161 19.61 6.29 9.38
CA VAL A 161 19.00 5.72 10.60
C VAL A 161 17.51 6.07 10.64
N PHE A 162 17.19 7.31 10.29
CA PHE A 162 15.83 7.83 10.36
C PHE A 162 14.86 7.02 9.48
N VAL A 163 15.25 6.67 8.25
CA VAL A 163 14.40 5.88 7.35
C VAL A 163 14.12 4.46 7.86
N GLU A 164 14.90 3.93 8.80
CA GLU A 164 14.66 2.61 9.40
C GLU A 164 13.64 2.62 10.53
N VAL A 165 13.32 3.80 11.07
CA VAL A 165 12.49 3.93 12.29
C VAL A 165 11.14 4.59 12.03
N ILE A 166 11.01 5.27 10.90
CA ILE A 166 9.76 5.90 10.47
C ILE A 166 8.87 4.92 9.70
N SER A 167 7.58 5.25 9.59
CA SER A 167 6.67 4.43 8.78
C SER A 167 6.86 4.70 7.29
N PHE A 168 6.40 3.79 6.43
CA PHE A 168 6.38 4.02 4.98
C PHE A 168 5.64 5.32 4.59
N GLY A 169 4.59 5.71 5.33
CA GLY A 169 3.93 7.00 5.09
C GLY A 169 4.85 8.20 5.33
N ASP A 170 5.57 8.20 6.45
CA ASP A 170 6.51 9.26 6.81
C ASP A 170 7.71 9.29 5.82
N LEU A 171 8.14 8.12 5.31
CA LEU A 171 9.16 8.03 4.26
C LEU A 171 8.72 8.70 2.96
N VAL A 172 7.46 8.51 2.54
CA VAL A 172 6.92 9.16 1.34
C VAL A 172 6.88 10.69 1.52
N GLU A 173 6.49 11.16 2.70
CA GLU A 173 6.52 12.60 3.02
C GLU A 173 7.95 13.16 3.01
N LEU A 174 8.91 12.44 3.57
CA LEU A 174 10.32 12.82 3.58
C LEU A 174 10.90 12.91 2.15
N ILE A 175 10.57 11.94 1.29
CA ILE A 175 10.98 11.95 -0.12
C ILE A 175 10.36 13.14 -0.86
N ALA A 176 9.08 13.43 -0.63
CA ALA A 176 8.40 14.57 -1.23
C ALA A 176 9.05 15.90 -0.80
N PHE A 177 9.30 16.05 0.50
CA PHE A 177 9.99 17.22 1.07
C PHE A 177 11.38 17.41 0.47
N TYR A 178 12.17 16.34 0.40
CA TYR A 178 13.51 16.40 -0.16
C TYR A 178 13.49 16.75 -1.65
N ALA A 179 12.56 16.18 -2.41
CA ALA A 179 12.40 16.48 -3.83
C ALA A 179 11.98 17.92 -4.10
N GLU A 180 11.09 18.48 -3.29
CA GLU A 180 10.69 19.89 -3.38
C GLU A 180 11.86 20.82 -3.06
N LYS A 181 12.61 20.52 -1.98
CA LYS A 181 13.76 21.34 -1.56
C LYS A 181 14.92 21.32 -2.56
N THR A 182 15.14 20.21 -3.24
CA THR A 182 16.33 19.99 -4.09
C THR A 182 16.04 19.96 -5.59
N GLY A 183 14.77 19.92 -6.00
CA GLY A 183 14.39 19.67 -7.38
C GLY A 183 14.65 18.23 -7.85
N LEU A 184 14.88 17.28 -6.94
CA LEU A 184 15.18 15.89 -7.28
C LEU A 184 14.03 15.27 -8.11
N PRO A 185 14.30 14.75 -9.32
CA PRO A 185 13.28 14.07 -10.10
C PRO A 185 12.89 12.74 -9.43
N LEU A 186 11.60 12.63 -9.10
CA LEU A 186 11.04 11.39 -8.58
C LEU A 186 10.89 10.36 -9.70
N PRO A 187 11.30 9.10 -9.49
CA PRO A 187 11.20 8.07 -10.52
C PRO A 187 9.76 7.62 -10.81
N VAL A 188 8.90 7.85 -9.83
CA VAL A 188 7.51 7.44 -9.81
C VAL A 188 6.76 8.57 -9.13
N ASP A 189 5.56 8.88 -9.63
CA ASP A 189 4.72 9.90 -9.01
C ASP A 189 4.28 9.50 -7.61
N LEU A 190 4.17 10.49 -6.70
CA LEU A 190 3.81 10.25 -5.30
C LEU A 190 2.43 9.58 -5.14
N LYS A 191 1.50 9.77 -6.09
CA LYS A 191 0.18 9.11 -6.03
C LYS A 191 0.34 7.60 -6.23
N SER A 192 1.18 7.16 -7.16
CA SER A 192 1.51 5.74 -7.34
C SER A 192 2.16 5.15 -6.10
N VAL A 193 3.12 5.84 -5.48
CA VAL A 193 3.75 5.38 -4.24
C VAL A 193 2.74 5.28 -3.09
N ASP A 194 1.79 6.23 -2.99
CA ASP A 194 0.71 6.15 -2.02
C ASP A 194 -0.21 4.94 -2.26
N ARG A 195 -0.47 4.55 -3.53
CA ARG A 195 -1.20 3.29 -3.83
C ARG A 195 -0.44 2.06 -3.35
N VAL A 196 0.89 2.04 -3.49
CA VAL A 196 1.74 0.96 -2.94
C VAL A 196 1.60 0.90 -1.42
N ARG A 197 1.69 2.04 -0.73
CA ARG A 197 1.51 2.13 0.73
C ARG A 197 0.14 1.58 1.17
N GLN A 198 -0.92 1.91 0.44
CA GLN A 198 -2.27 1.40 0.71
C GLN A 198 -2.33 -0.13 0.59
N ILE A 199 -1.74 -0.72 -0.46
CA ILE A 199 -1.68 -2.19 -0.62
C ILE A 199 -0.83 -2.83 0.47
N ARG A 200 0.35 -2.27 0.75
CA ARG A 200 1.25 -2.77 1.80
C ARG A 200 0.50 -2.89 3.12
N ASN A 201 -0.23 -1.85 3.52
CA ASN A 201 -0.99 -1.85 4.77
C ASN A 201 -2.16 -2.84 4.72
N ALA A 202 -2.92 -2.87 3.62
CA ALA A 202 -3.98 -3.87 3.46
C ALA A 202 -3.42 -5.29 3.59
N ALA A 203 -2.26 -5.54 2.99
CA ALA A 203 -1.60 -6.84 3.01
C ALA A 203 -1.07 -7.22 4.40
N ALA A 204 -0.35 -6.31 5.05
CA ALA A 204 0.20 -6.54 6.40
C ALA A 204 -0.89 -6.71 7.47
N HIS A 205 -2.04 -6.04 7.32
CA HIS A 205 -3.18 -6.17 8.24
C HIS A 205 -4.16 -7.29 7.84
N ASN A 206 -3.77 -8.18 6.91
CA ASN A 206 -4.55 -9.33 6.49
C ASN A 206 -5.95 -8.95 5.96
N SER A 207 -6.06 -7.82 5.27
CA SER A 207 -7.28 -7.39 4.58
C SER A 207 -7.54 -8.27 3.35
N CYS A 208 -8.80 -8.41 2.95
CA CYS A 208 -9.18 -9.13 1.73
C CYS A 208 -8.84 -8.27 0.50
N ILE A 209 -7.80 -8.64 -0.23
CA ILE A 209 -7.26 -7.90 -1.38
C ILE A 209 -8.09 -8.15 -2.64
N ILE A 210 -8.55 -9.39 -2.85
CA ILE A 210 -9.25 -9.82 -4.07
C ILE A 210 -10.78 -9.85 -3.92
N ASN A 211 -11.33 -9.18 -2.91
CA ASN A 211 -12.78 -9.04 -2.79
C ASN A 211 -13.32 -7.94 -3.71
N ASP A 212 -14.56 -8.08 -4.17
CA ASP A 212 -15.25 -7.07 -4.98
C ASP A 212 -14.41 -6.56 -6.18
N LEU A 213 -14.04 -7.48 -7.09
CA LEU A 213 -13.29 -7.21 -8.32
C LEU A 213 -14.19 -6.85 -9.52
N ASN A 214 -15.44 -6.49 -9.24
CA ASN A 214 -16.40 -6.07 -10.26
C ASN A 214 -16.06 -4.67 -10.79
N THR A 215 -16.53 -4.38 -12.00
CA THR A 215 -16.39 -3.05 -12.60
C THR A 215 -17.15 -2.03 -11.76
N THR A 216 -16.44 -1.08 -11.17
CA THR A 216 -17.04 0.08 -10.51
C THR A 216 -16.97 1.27 -11.46
N GLN A 217 -18.10 1.90 -11.82
CA GLN A 217 -18.11 3.05 -12.74
C GLN A 217 -17.50 4.35 -12.15
N LYS A 218 -16.72 4.26 -11.07
CA LYS A 218 -16.40 5.40 -10.19
C LYS A 218 -15.08 6.11 -10.48
N SER A 219 -14.18 5.57 -11.31
CA SER A 219 -12.91 6.25 -11.62
C SER A 219 -12.24 5.73 -12.90
N SER A 220 -11.61 6.62 -13.68
CA SER A 220 -10.68 6.24 -14.74
C SER A 220 -9.25 6.16 -14.20
N ALA A 221 -8.45 5.26 -14.74
CA ALA A 221 -7.02 5.20 -14.44
C ALA A 221 -6.26 6.28 -15.24
N PRO A 222 -5.16 6.83 -14.71
CA PRO A 222 -4.31 7.75 -15.45
C PRO A 222 -3.81 7.15 -16.79
N PRO A 223 -3.54 7.98 -17.82
CA PRO A 223 -3.06 7.49 -19.11
C PRO A 223 -1.79 6.63 -19.02
N PHE A 224 -0.84 6.99 -18.15
CA PHE A 224 0.41 6.23 -18.01
C PHE A 224 0.19 4.81 -17.43
N ILE A 225 -0.79 4.63 -16.54
CA ILE A 225 -1.19 3.31 -16.02
C ILE A 225 -1.91 2.51 -17.08
N THR A 226 -2.79 3.16 -17.85
CA THR A 226 -3.48 2.51 -18.97
C THR A 226 -2.48 2.06 -20.04
N GLN A 227 -1.47 2.88 -20.34
CA GLN A 227 -0.39 2.55 -21.27
C GLN A 227 0.52 1.45 -20.71
N PHE A 228 0.80 1.46 -19.41
CA PHE A 228 1.52 0.39 -18.73
C PHE A 228 0.84 -0.96 -18.96
N ALA A 229 -0.48 -1.03 -18.75
CA ALA A 229 -1.27 -2.24 -18.95
C ALA A 229 -1.38 -2.62 -20.43
N ALA A 230 -1.49 -1.64 -21.34
CA ALA A 230 -1.49 -1.88 -22.78
C ALA A 230 -0.20 -2.55 -23.26
N ARG A 231 0.97 -2.08 -22.78
CA ARG A 231 2.28 -2.68 -23.08
C ARG A 231 2.43 -4.11 -22.55
N ALA A 232 1.63 -4.48 -21.55
CA ALA A 232 1.57 -5.85 -21.03
C ALA A 232 0.58 -6.75 -21.82
N GLY A 233 0.05 -6.29 -22.95
CA GLY A 233 -0.86 -7.07 -23.80
C GLY A 233 -2.34 -7.04 -23.39
N ILE A 234 -2.72 -6.24 -22.39
CA ILE A 234 -4.12 -6.18 -21.93
C ILE A 234 -4.94 -5.32 -22.90
N GLY A 235 -5.99 -5.88 -23.51
CA GLY A 235 -6.85 -5.19 -24.48
C GLY A 235 -7.64 -4.00 -23.93
N GLU A 236 -8.02 -3.06 -24.79
CA GLU A 236 -8.63 -1.78 -24.40
C GLU A 236 -9.92 -1.93 -23.58
N THR A 237 -10.84 -2.77 -24.03
CA THR A 237 -12.10 -3.03 -23.33
C THR A 237 -11.86 -3.57 -21.92
N MET A 238 -10.86 -4.44 -21.75
CA MET A 238 -10.49 -4.98 -20.44
C MET A 238 -9.86 -3.92 -19.55
N ARG A 239 -8.93 -3.11 -20.08
CA ARG A 239 -8.34 -1.97 -19.35
C ARG A 239 -9.42 -1.01 -18.84
N ARG A 240 -10.34 -0.59 -19.72
CA ARG A 240 -11.45 0.33 -19.37
C ARG A 240 -12.35 -0.24 -18.27
N LYS A 241 -12.70 -1.53 -18.34
CA LYS A 241 -13.58 -2.18 -17.36
C LYS A 241 -12.88 -2.51 -16.04
N LYS A 242 -11.63 -2.98 -16.08
CA LYS A 242 -10.95 -3.53 -14.90
C LYS A 242 -10.13 -2.49 -14.14
N LEU A 243 -9.50 -1.52 -14.81
CA LEU A 243 -8.73 -0.47 -14.13
C LEU A 243 -9.60 0.57 -13.41
N SER A 244 -10.91 0.56 -13.63
CA SER A 244 -11.86 1.38 -12.86
C SER A 244 -12.16 0.79 -11.47
N ASN A 245 -11.83 -0.48 -11.25
CA ASN A 245 -11.87 -1.09 -9.93
C ASN A 245 -10.65 -0.65 -9.11
N GLN A 246 -10.88 -0.11 -7.92
CA GLN A 246 -9.82 0.44 -7.07
C GLN A 246 -8.72 -0.58 -6.72
N ARG A 247 -9.06 -1.85 -6.47
CA ARG A 247 -8.09 -2.88 -6.08
C ARG A 247 -7.19 -3.25 -7.26
N ILE A 248 -7.78 -3.45 -8.42
CA ILE A 248 -7.04 -3.72 -9.66
C ILE A 248 -6.17 -2.52 -10.02
N ASN A 249 -6.71 -1.31 -9.88
CA ASN A 249 -5.97 -0.06 -10.11
C ASN A 249 -4.74 0.02 -9.20
N GLN A 250 -4.91 -0.14 -7.89
CA GLN A 250 -3.83 -0.16 -6.92
C GLN A 250 -2.76 -1.21 -7.27
N ILE A 251 -3.18 -2.45 -7.58
CA ILE A 251 -2.24 -3.53 -7.95
C ILE A 251 -1.46 -3.14 -9.22
N THR A 252 -2.12 -2.51 -10.19
CA THR A 252 -1.47 -2.04 -11.42
C THR A 252 -0.46 -0.93 -11.12
N HIS A 253 -0.75 0.00 -10.20
CA HIS A 253 0.21 1.00 -9.72
C HIS A 253 1.43 0.35 -9.05
N LEU A 254 1.22 -0.68 -8.24
CA LEU A 254 2.33 -1.43 -7.64
C LEU A 254 3.23 -2.08 -8.70
N LEU A 255 2.64 -2.75 -9.68
CA LEU A 255 3.40 -3.35 -10.79
C LEU A 255 4.10 -2.30 -11.65
N TYR A 256 3.52 -1.10 -11.77
CA TYR A 256 4.17 0.05 -12.41
C TYR A 256 5.41 0.51 -11.63
N CYS A 257 5.31 0.62 -10.30
CA CYS A 257 6.40 1.04 -9.44
C CYS A 257 7.57 0.04 -9.41
N LEU A 258 7.28 -1.24 -9.60
CA LEU A 258 8.30 -2.31 -9.62
C LEU A 258 9.17 -2.33 -10.87
N ARG A 259 8.79 -1.62 -11.95
CA ARG A 259 9.55 -1.71 -13.21
C ARG A 259 11.00 -1.24 -12.97
N PRO A 260 12.00 -2.10 -13.22
CA PRO A 260 13.38 -1.64 -13.30
C PRO A 260 13.50 -0.76 -14.55
N GLY A 261 13.75 0.54 -14.36
CA GLY A 261 14.04 1.46 -15.45
C GLY A 261 12.97 2.51 -15.72
N GLY A 262 13.04 3.58 -14.93
CA GLY A 262 12.87 4.95 -15.44
C GLY A 262 14.24 5.61 -15.61
N HIS A 263 15.23 4.86 -16.09
CA HIS A 263 16.48 5.43 -16.60
C HIS A 263 16.26 5.66 -18.10
N LYS A 264 15.84 6.87 -18.43
CA LYS A 264 16.16 7.50 -19.71
C LYS A 264 17.19 8.57 -19.43
#